data_AF-A0A851L9N4-F1
#
_entry.id   AF-A0A851L9N4-F1
#
_cell.length_a   1.000
_cell.length_b   1.000
_cell.length_c   1.000
_cell.angle_alpha   90.00
_cell.angle_beta   90.00
_cell.angle_gamma   90.00
#
_symmetry.space_group_name_H-M   'P 1'
#
loop_
_entity.id
_entity.type
_entity.pdbx_description
1 polymer ?
#
loop_
_entity_poly.entity_id
_entity_poly.type
_entity_poly.pdbx_seq_one_letter_code
_entity_poly.pdbx_strand_id
1 'polypeptide(L)'
;MRGGCRLFLLLLLALLRGLCHGREPAPGAVTCGSVLKLLNTRHSVRLHSHEVKYGSGSGQQSVTGVEASDDANSYWRIRGKSDGSCQRGTPVKCGQAIRLTHVNTGKNLHTHHFPSPLSNNQ
;
A
#
# COMPACT_ATOMS: atom_id res chain seq x y z
N MET A 1 0.69 -57.43 15.22
CA MET A 1 -0.09 -56.17 15.39
C MET A 1 0.85 -54.98 15.60
N ARG A 2 1.49 -54.43 14.56
CA ARG A 2 2.40 -53.25 14.68
C ARG A 2 2.27 -52.22 13.54
N GLY A 3 1.34 -52.41 12.59
CA GLY A 3 1.20 -51.56 11.40
C GLY A 3 0.23 -50.37 11.52
N GLY A 4 -0.70 -50.37 12.48
CA GLY A 4 -1.78 -49.37 12.55
C GLY A 4 -1.34 -47.98 13.03
N CYS A 5 -0.34 -47.91 13.91
CA CYS A 5 0.06 -46.65 14.56
C CYS A 5 0.76 -45.68 13.59
N ARG A 6 1.57 -46.21 12.65
CA ARG A 6 2.24 -45.39 11.63
C ARG A 6 1.27 -44.86 10.57
N LEU A 7 0.25 -45.64 10.23
CA LEU A 7 -0.76 -45.24 9.25
C LEU A 7 -1.68 -44.13 9.80
N PHE A 8 -2.00 -44.20 11.09
CA PHE A 8 -2.81 -43.18 11.78
C PHE A 8 -2.08 -41.82 11.88
N LEU A 9 -0.77 -41.84 12.17
CA LEU A 9 0.05 -40.62 12.24
C LEU A 9 0.21 -39.94 10.87
N LEU A 10 0.33 -40.73 9.79
CA LEU A 10 0.39 -40.22 8.42
C LEU A 10 -0.96 -39.65 7.96
N LEU A 11 -2.09 -40.27 8.33
CA LEU A 11 -3.42 -39.72 8.07
C LEU A 11 -3.67 -38.40 8.81
N LEU A 12 -3.23 -38.31 10.07
CA LEU A 12 -3.38 -37.10 10.89
C LEU A 12 -2.57 -35.92 10.32
N LEU A 13 -1.33 -36.17 9.86
CA LEU A 13 -0.52 -35.16 9.17
C LEU A 13 -1.12 -34.73 7.82
N ALA A 14 -1.77 -35.64 7.09
CA ALA A 14 -2.45 -35.31 5.83
C ALA A 14 -3.72 -34.47 6.04
N LEU A 15 -4.49 -34.77 7.10
CA LEU A 15 -5.67 -33.98 7.50
C LEU A 15 -5.29 -32.56 7.96
N LEU A 16 -4.19 -32.40 8.69
CA LEU A 16 -3.67 -31.09 9.11
C LEU A 16 -3.18 -30.23 7.92
N ARG A 17 -2.73 -30.85 6.82
CA ARG A 17 -2.36 -30.13 5.58
C ARG A 17 -3.57 -29.64 4.79
N GLY A 18 -4.72 -30.32 4.89
CA GLY A 18 -5.94 -29.97 4.15
C GLY A 18 -6.63 -28.68 4.64
N LEU A 19 -6.49 -28.35 5.93
CA LEU A 19 -7.14 -27.20 6.57
C LEU A 19 -6.43 -25.86 6.31
N CYS A 20 -5.23 -25.86 5.75
CA CYS A 20 -4.40 -24.67 5.58
C CYS A 20 -4.36 -24.15 4.13
N HIS A 21 -5.42 -24.37 3.34
CA HIS A 21 -5.59 -23.62 2.10
C HIS A 21 -5.99 -22.18 2.45
N GLY A 22 -4.98 -21.37 2.81
CA GLY A 22 -5.13 -19.93 2.84
C GLY A 22 -5.73 -19.49 1.50
N ARG A 23 -6.83 -18.75 1.55
CA ARG A 23 -7.45 -18.21 0.34
C ARG A 23 -6.44 -17.29 -0.31
N GLU A 24 -5.82 -17.77 -1.39
CA GLU A 24 -4.89 -16.98 -2.18
C GLU A 24 -5.58 -15.67 -2.57
N PRO A 25 -4.92 -14.52 -2.39
CA PRO A 25 -5.45 -13.25 -2.83
C PRO A 25 -5.79 -13.36 -4.33
N ALA A 26 -6.90 -12.77 -4.75
CA ALA A 26 -7.23 -12.74 -6.16
C ALA A 26 -6.03 -12.15 -6.95
N PRO A 27 -5.64 -12.75 -8.08
CA PRO A 27 -4.51 -12.26 -8.87
C PRO A 27 -4.70 -10.76 -9.18
N GLY A 28 -3.68 -9.96 -8.88
CA GLY A 28 -3.71 -8.50 -9.03
C GLY A 28 -4.08 -7.69 -7.79
N ALA A 29 -4.25 -8.31 -6.62
CA ALA A 29 -4.46 -7.57 -5.38
C ALA A 29 -3.27 -6.64 -5.05
N VAL A 30 -3.57 -5.40 -4.63
CA VAL A 30 -2.58 -4.49 -4.04
C VAL A 30 -2.20 -5.01 -2.66
N THR A 31 -0.91 -5.08 -2.36
CA THR A 31 -0.41 -5.62 -1.09
C THR A 31 0.41 -4.60 -0.32
N CYS A 32 0.55 -4.80 0.98
CA CYS A 32 1.50 -4.03 1.76
C CYS A 32 2.93 -4.24 1.25
N GLY A 33 3.66 -3.13 1.14
CA GLY A 33 4.99 -3.09 0.53
C GLY A 33 4.98 -2.98 -1.00
N SER A 34 3.83 -3.09 -1.68
CA SER A 34 3.73 -2.75 -3.10
C SER A 34 4.18 -1.31 -3.36
N VAL A 35 4.84 -1.09 -4.49
CA VAL A 35 5.18 0.22 -5.02
C VAL A 35 4.37 0.42 -6.30
N LEU A 36 3.64 1.53 -6.37
CA LEU A 36 2.70 1.80 -7.46
C LEU A 36 2.65 3.28 -7.81
N LYS A 37 2.03 3.61 -8.94
CA LYS A 37 1.66 4.97 -9.33
C LYS A 37 0.14 5.11 -9.24
N LEU A 38 -0.37 6.21 -8.65
CA LEU A 38 -1.80 6.47 -8.57
C LEU A 38 -2.21 7.40 -9.72
N LEU A 39 -3.07 6.92 -10.62
CA LEU A 39 -3.58 7.68 -11.76
C LEU A 39 -4.94 8.29 -11.42
N ASN A 40 -5.07 9.61 -11.59
CA ASN A 40 -6.37 10.26 -11.67
C ASN A 40 -6.94 10.03 -13.07
N THR A 41 -8.02 9.23 -13.18
CA THR A 41 -8.61 8.83 -14.47
C THR A 41 -9.39 9.94 -15.19
N ARG A 42 -9.76 11.02 -14.48
CA ARG A 42 -10.45 12.17 -15.08
C ARG A 42 -9.48 13.11 -15.79
N HIS A 43 -8.31 13.31 -15.20
CA HIS A 43 -7.33 14.28 -15.67
C HIS A 43 -6.07 13.64 -16.28
N SER A 44 -5.98 12.31 -16.27
CA SER A 44 -4.84 11.55 -16.81
C SER A 44 -3.48 11.90 -16.21
N VAL A 45 -3.47 12.40 -14.96
CA VAL A 45 -2.25 12.74 -14.21
C VAL A 45 -1.97 11.75 -13.08
N ARG A 46 -0.70 11.56 -12.74
CA ARG A 46 -0.24 10.68 -11.66
C ARG A 46 0.13 11.48 -10.43
N LEU A 47 -0.22 10.94 -9.25
CA LEU A 47 0.19 11.51 -7.98
C LEU A 47 1.73 11.58 -7.91
N HIS A 48 2.25 12.77 -7.64
CA HIS A 48 3.67 13.09 -7.74
C HIS A 48 4.10 13.97 -6.56
N SER A 49 5.38 13.89 -6.18
CA SER A 49 5.99 14.80 -5.22
C SER A 49 7.49 14.97 -5.51
N HIS A 50 8.11 16.01 -4.97
CA HIS A 50 9.51 16.34 -5.22
C HIS A 50 10.07 17.21 -4.08
N GLU A 51 11.36 17.52 -4.09
CA GLU A 51 12.02 18.32 -3.03
C GLU A 51 11.73 19.84 -3.12
N VAL A 52 10.48 20.20 -3.39
CA VAL A 52 9.98 21.58 -3.35
C VAL A 52 8.88 21.64 -2.29
N LYS A 53 8.77 22.77 -1.61
CA LYS A 53 7.80 23.01 -0.55
C LYS A 53 6.77 24.03 -1.00
N TYR A 54 5.58 24.00 -0.40
CA TYR A 54 4.64 25.08 -0.58
C TYR A 54 5.19 26.39 0.01
N GLY A 55 4.93 27.51 -0.66
CA GLY A 55 5.25 28.85 -0.14
C GLY A 55 4.18 29.42 0.81
N SER A 56 3.08 28.70 0.99
CA SER A 56 1.93 29.07 1.81
C SER A 56 1.41 27.86 2.62
N GLY A 57 0.38 28.07 3.42
CA GLY A 57 -0.22 27.01 4.24
C GLY A 57 0.78 26.46 5.26
N SER A 58 1.01 25.15 5.25
CA SER A 58 1.93 24.51 6.20
C SER A 58 3.41 24.64 5.86
N GLY A 59 3.77 25.10 4.66
CA GLY A 59 5.16 25.13 4.18
C GLY A 59 5.81 23.75 4.03
N GLN A 60 5.03 22.67 4.07
CA GLN A 60 5.53 21.30 3.88
C GLN A 60 5.78 20.99 2.40
N GLN A 61 6.39 19.83 2.14
CA GLN A 61 6.66 19.35 0.80
C GLN A 61 5.39 19.32 -0.07
N SER A 62 5.51 19.80 -1.31
CA SER A 62 4.41 19.84 -2.27
C SER A 62 4.05 18.44 -2.80
N VAL A 63 2.78 18.29 -3.16
CA VAL A 63 2.23 17.09 -3.81
C VAL A 63 1.38 17.56 -4.98
N THR A 64 1.64 17.03 -6.16
CA THR A 64 1.04 17.49 -7.42
C THR A 64 0.54 16.32 -8.27
N GLY A 65 -0.05 16.64 -9.43
CA GLY A 65 -0.31 15.69 -10.51
C GLY A 65 0.60 15.98 -11.70
N VAL A 66 1.20 14.95 -12.31
CA VAL A 66 2.00 15.07 -13.54
C VAL A 66 1.50 14.15 -14.64
N GLU A 67 1.60 14.56 -15.90
CA GLU A 67 1.18 13.75 -17.06
C GLU A 67 2.20 12.64 -17.38
N ALA A 68 3.50 12.90 -17.13
CA ALA A 68 4.60 11.98 -17.37
C ALA A 68 4.34 10.61 -16.73
N SER A 69 4.37 9.56 -17.54
CA SER A 69 3.95 8.22 -17.13
C SER A 69 5.04 7.41 -16.46
N ASP A 70 6.29 7.68 -16.81
CA ASP A 70 7.50 6.97 -16.44
C ASP A 70 8.29 7.64 -15.30
N ASP A 71 7.96 8.89 -14.93
CA ASP A 71 8.60 9.63 -13.86
C ASP A 71 8.68 8.84 -12.52
N ALA A 72 9.90 8.74 -11.99
CA ALA A 72 10.22 8.05 -10.74
C ALA A 72 9.62 8.72 -9.50
N ASN A 73 9.41 10.04 -9.53
CA ASN A 73 8.77 10.82 -8.47
C ASN A 73 7.24 10.57 -8.37
N SER A 74 6.72 9.67 -9.21
CA SER A 74 5.34 9.20 -9.14
C SER A 74 5.20 7.85 -8.42
N TYR A 75 6.28 7.29 -7.88
CA TYR A 75 6.24 6.02 -7.13
C TYR A 75 5.88 6.23 -5.66
N TRP A 76 4.85 5.52 -5.21
CA TRP A 76 4.36 5.51 -3.83
C TRP A 76 4.35 4.09 -3.28
N ARG A 77 4.90 3.92 -2.07
CA ARG A 77 4.94 2.65 -1.35
C ARG A 77 3.76 2.55 -0.40
N ILE A 78 3.07 1.41 -0.42
CA ILE A 78 2.02 1.08 0.53
C ILE A 78 2.63 0.62 1.85
N ARG A 79 2.23 1.25 2.96
CA ARG A 79 2.57 0.82 4.33
C ARG A 79 1.32 0.72 5.19
N GLY A 80 1.39 -0.05 6.28
CA GLY A 80 0.37 -0.03 7.32
C GLY A 80 0.26 1.32 8.02
N LYS A 81 -0.81 1.51 8.80
CA LYS A 81 -0.96 2.65 9.72
C LYS A 81 0.23 2.79 10.69
N SER A 82 0.39 3.95 11.31
CA SER A 82 1.61 4.27 12.09
C SER A 82 1.89 3.31 13.24
N ASP A 83 0.85 2.81 13.90
CA ASP A 83 0.86 1.89 15.03
C ASP A 83 0.59 0.42 14.63
N GLY A 84 0.37 0.15 13.34
CA GLY A 84 -0.06 -1.14 12.83
C GLY A 84 1.05 -1.84 12.04
N SER A 85 1.30 -3.11 12.37
CA SER A 85 2.09 -3.95 11.48
C SER A 85 1.31 -4.19 10.18
N CYS A 86 2.00 -4.12 9.05
CA CYS A 86 1.48 -4.66 7.80
C CYS A 86 2.57 -5.48 7.14
N GLN A 87 2.37 -6.80 7.11
CA GLN A 87 3.33 -7.71 6.55
C GLN A 87 3.39 -7.54 5.03
N ARG A 88 4.60 -7.57 4.49
CA ARG A 88 4.80 -7.45 3.05
C ARG A 88 4.07 -8.59 2.34
N GLY A 89 3.35 -8.27 1.26
CA GLY A 89 2.55 -9.26 0.52
C GLY A 89 1.16 -9.50 1.09
N THR A 90 0.82 -8.99 2.29
CA THR A 90 -0.56 -9.02 2.78
C THR A 90 -1.46 -8.12 1.92
N PRO A 91 -2.58 -8.63 1.37
CA PRO A 91 -3.51 -7.82 0.59
C PRO A 91 -4.09 -6.67 1.41
N VAL A 92 -4.17 -5.49 0.80
CA VAL A 92 -4.87 -4.33 1.36
C VAL A 92 -6.37 -4.52 1.15
N LYS A 93 -7.14 -4.46 2.23
CA LYS A 93 -8.60 -4.57 2.17
C LYS A 93 -9.25 -3.21 1.90
N CYS A 94 -10.42 -3.21 1.28
CA CYS A 94 -11.25 -2.00 1.18
C CYS A 94 -11.55 -1.44 2.59
N GLY A 95 -11.44 -0.12 2.75
CA GLY A 95 -11.62 0.55 4.03
C GLY A 95 -10.44 0.41 5.02
N GLN A 96 -9.40 -0.35 4.67
CA GLN A 96 -8.21 -0.47 5.51
C GLN A 96 -7.40 0.83 5.49
N ALA A 97 -7.12 1.37 6.67
CA ALA A 97 -6.22 2.50 6.81
C ALA A 97 -4.78 2.10 6.42
N ILE A 98 -4.19 2.86 5.51
CA ILE A 98 -2.82 2.69 5.01
C ILE A 98 -2.09 4.02 5.01
N ARG A 99 -0.78 3.98 4.82
CA ARG A 99 0.05 5.13 4.46
C ARG A 99 0.59 4.97 3.05
N LEU A 100 0.57 6.06 2.30
CA LEU A 100 1.26 6.18 1.03
C LEU A 100 2.56 6.95 1.30
N THR A 101 3.70 6.28 1.14
CA THR A 101 5.02 6.90 1.32
C THR A 101 5.65 7.17 -0.03
N HIS A 102 5.98 8.43 -0.32
CA HIS A 102 6.69 8.80 -1.53
C HIS A 102 8.08 8.18 -1.53
N VAL A 103 8.42 7.39 -2.57
CA VAL A 103 9.61 6.53 -2.56
C VAL A 103 10.91 7.33 -2.45
N ASN A 104 11.03 8.41 -3.22
CA ASN A 104 12.30 9.15 -3.32
C ASN A 104 12.60 10.01 -2.08
N THR A 105 11.57 10.48 -1.38
CA THR A 105 11.73 11.43 -0.25
C THR A 105 11.46 10.80 1.11
N GLY A 106 10.85 9.62 1.14
CA GLY A 106 10.42 8.95 2.38
C GLY A 106 9.28 9.64 3.12
N LYS A 107 8.70 10.73 2.60
CA LYS A 107 7.59 11.46 3.22
C LYS A 107 6.26 10.74 2.97
N ASN A 108 5.32 10.88 3.90
CA ASN A 108 3.98 10.32 3.74
C ASN A 108 3.05 11.33 3.07
N LEU A 109 2.12 10.84 2.25
CA LEU A 109 0.97 11.64 1.84
C LEU A 109 0.22 12.08 3.10
N HIS A 110 -0.02 13.38 3.21
CA HIS A 110 -0.53 13.98 4.44
C HIS A 110 -1.49 15.11 4.11
N THR A 111 -2.47 15.30 5.00
CA THR A 111 -3.39 16.43 5.02
C THR A 111 -3.65 16.84 6.47
N HIS A 112 -4.06 18.09 6.67
CA HIS A 112 -4.30 18.76 7.94
C HIS A 112 -5.06 20.06 7.72
N HIS A 113 -5.34 20.82 8.78
CA HIS A 113 -6.13 22.07 8.73
C HIS A 113 -5.36 23.27 8.19
N PHE A 114 -4.97 23.21 6.92
CA PHE A 114 -4.41 24.33 6.15
C PHE A 114 -5.09 24.43 4.78
N PRO A 115 -5.39 25.65 4.28
CA PRO A 115 -5.96 25.81 2.95
C PRO A 115 -4.97 25.38 1.86
N SER A 116 -5.50 24.79 0.78
CA SER A 116 -4.74 24.44 -0.41
C SER A 116 -4.22 25.71 -1.11
N PRO A 117 -3.06 25.66 -1.77
CA PRO A 117 -2.39 26.86 -2.30
C PRO A 117 -3.11 27.56 -3.46
N LEU A 118 -3.99 26.86 -4.19
CA LEU A 118 -4.64 27.39 -5.40
C LEU A 118 -6.15 27.52 -5.27
N SER A 119 -6.81 26.58 -4.61
CA SER A 119 -8.28 26.56 -4.49
C SER A 119 -8.78 27.04 -3.14
N ASN A 120 -7.90 27.24 -2.15
CA ASN A 120 -8.26 27.54 -0.76
C ASN A 120 -9.25 26.51 -0.15
N ASN A 121 -9.30 25.30 -0.69
CA ASN A 121 -10.09 24.19 -0.17
C ASN A 121 -9.30 23.40 0.88
N GLN A 122 -10.01 22.53 1.62
CA GLN A 122 -9.42 21.52 2.49
C GLN A 122 -9.71 20.11 1.95
#